data_AF-X0TYS0-F1
#
_entry.id   AF-X0TYS0-F1
#
_cell.length_a   1.000
_cell.length_b   1.000
_cell.length_c   1.000
_cell.angle_alpha   90.00
_cell.angle_beta   90.00
_cell.angle_gamma   90.00
#
_symmetry.space_group_name_H-M   'P 1'
#
loop_
_entity.id
_entity.type
_entity.pdbx_description
1 polymer ?
#
loop_
_entity_poly.entity_id
_entity_poly.type
_entity_poly.pdbx_seq_one_letter_code
_entity_poly.pdbx_strand_id
1 'polypeptide(L)'
;MKKTASHPDTLVRLSAGRIYLGLVRKEITCRGSLVAFVQEDLQSITRMLGSRPDSLIDSPLDVFEKTASVLWFPLQKSVAAQMSVTRTMDRENFVSRELIAEHRDAFEPGDIVLERRNWFMSNAGIPGFWPHVALVIGTPAQLDRTFKGIPALAGTSASEVIAKRFPAAWRKLNTRDKEGFPYSILEALRPGIILTSLEESANADYLAVLRPRVSREDKFKAVQAALSHYGKPYDFDFDFATDNELVCSELVHKAYLDVEGVSFEPVV
;
A
#
# COMPACT_ATOMS: atom_id res chain seq x y z
N MET A 1 11.09 -17.06 -17.64
CA MET A 1 9.99 -16.93 -18.62
C MET A 1 10.01 -15.52 -19.20
N LYS A 2 10.07 -15.36 -20.53
CA LYS A 2 10.05 -14.03 -21.19
C LYS A 2 8.67 -13.38 -20.95
N LYS A 3 8.61 -12.28 -20.19
CA LYS A 3 7.38 -11.50 -20.01
C LYS A 3 7.03 -10.84 -21.35
N THR A 4 5.89 -11.17 -21.91
CA THR A 4 5.37 -10.58 -23.17
C THR A 4 5.02 -9.10 -22.97
N ALA A 5 5.07 -8.32 -24.07
CA ALA A 5 4.79 -6.88 -24.08
C ALA A 5 3.35 -6.50 -23.64
N SER A 6 2.44 -7.46 -23.57
CA SER A 6 1.05 -7.31 -23.12
C SER A 6 0.83 -7.54 -21.63
N HIS A 7 1.84 -8.01 -20.89
CA HIS A 7 1.72 -8.25 -19.46
C HIS A 7 1.52 -6.92 -18.70
N PRO A 8 0.58 -6.82 -17.73
CA PRO A 8 0.34 -5.58 -17.00
C PRO A 8 1.60 -4.95 -16.40
N ASP A 9 2.48 -5.73 -15.76
CA ASP A 9 3.78 -5.22 -15.27
C ASP A 9 4.62 -4.53 -16.35
N THR A 10 4.66 -5.10 -17.56
CA THR A 10 5.47 -4.58 -18.67
C THR A 10 4.88 -3.27 -19.18
N LEU A 11 3.56 -3.22 -19.34
CA LEU A 11 2.85 -2.00 -19.76
C LEU A 11 2.93 -0.90 -18.69
N VAL A 12 2.80 -1.27 -17.41
CA VAL A 12 2.95 -0.34 -16.28
C VAL A 12 4.37 0.19 -16.23
N ARG A 13 5.41 -0.64 -16.33
CA ARG A 13 6.81 -0.18 -16.34
C ARG A 13 7.11 0.77 -17.50
N LEU A 14 6.63 0.46 -18.71
CA LEU A 14 6.81 1.33 -19.88
C LEU A 14 6.08 2.68 -19.74
N SER A 15 4.84 2.66 -19.27
CA SER A 15 4.05 3.88 -19.03
C SER A 15 4.58 4.68 -17.85
N ALA A 16 4.95 4.00 -16.76
CA ALA A 16 5.55 4.58 -15.56
C ALA A 16 6.85 5.30 -15.91
N GLY A 17 7.70 4.74 -16.77
CA GLY A 17 8.93 5.40 -17.18
C GLY A 17 8.70 6.73 -17.89
N ARG A 18 7.70 6.79 -18.78
CA ARG A 18 7.33 8.05 -19.45
C ARG A 18 6.77 9.09 -18.49
N ILE A 19 5.88 8.67 -17.57
CA ILE A 19 5.27 9.57 -16.60
C ILE A 19 6.29 10.05 -15.57
N TYR A 20 7.17 9.15 -15.10
CA TYR A 20 8.28 9.46 -14.19
C TYR A 20 9.19 10.55 -14.76
N LEU A 21 9.63 10.43 -16.03
CA LEU A 21 10.44 11.46 -16.68
C LEU A 21 9.70 12.80 -16.77
N GLY A 22 8.37 12.78 -16.96
CA GLY A 22 7.52 13.97 -16.92
C GLY A 22 7.45 14.62 -15.52
N LEU A 23 7.26 13.83 -14.46
CA LEU A 23 7.23 14.29 -13.07
C LEU A 23 8.57 14.85 -12.63
N VAL A 24 9.66 14.12 -12.90
CA VAL A 24 11.03 14.55 -12.63
C VAL A 24 11.34 15.85 -13.37
N ARG A 25 10.99 15.96 -14.66
CA ARG A 25 11.16 17.20 -15.43
C ARG A 25 10.40 18.37 -14.80
N LYS A 26 9.14 18.17 -14.40
CA LYS A 26 8.32 19.21 -13.76
C LYS A 26 8.95 19.68 -12.44
N GLU A 27 9.42 18.74 -11.62
CA GLU A 27 10.01 19.05 -10.32
C GLU A 27 11.39 19.71 -10.43
N ILE A 28 12.23 19.27 -11.36
CA ILE A 28 13.50 19.91 -11.70
C ILE A 28 13.28 21.34 -12.21
N THR A 29 12.26 21.55 -13.04
CA THR A 29 11.89 22.89 -13.54
C THR A 29 11.47 23.82 -12.39
N CYS A 30 10.81 23.29 -11.35
CA CYS A 30 10.44 24.06 -10.16
C CYS A 30 11.61 24.37 -9.20
N ARG A 31 12.69 23.57 -9.19
CA ARG A 31 13.80 23.71 -8.22
C ARG A 31 15.08 24.36 -8.76
N GLY A 32 15.15 24.69 -10.06
CA GLY A 32 16.11 25.66 -10.62
C GLY A 32 17.60 25.26 -10.69
N SER A 33 18.14 24.43 -9.79
CA SER A 33 19.61 24.19 -9.69
C SER A 33 20.11 22.80 -10.10
N LEU A 34 19.28 21.94 -10.69
CA LEU A 34 19.69 20.63 -11.24
C LEU A 34 19.36 20.49 -12.74
N VAL A 35 19.17 21.62 -13.43
CA VAL A 35 18.56 21.66 -14.76
C VAL A 35 19.53 21.24 -15.87
N ALA A 36 20.81 21.63 -15.77
CA ALA A 36 21.76 21.43 -16.87
C ALA A 36 22.19 19.97 -17.07
N PHE A 37 22.51 19.25 -15.99
CA PHE A 37 22.97 17.85 -16.05
C PHE A 37 21.85 16.90 -16.51
N VAL A 38 20.61 17.14 -16.07
CA VAL A 38 19.47 16.27 -16.41
C VAL A 38 18.88 16.58 -17.79
N GLN A 39 19.03 17.81 -18.31
CA GLN A 39 18.55 18.17 -19.65
C GLN A 39 19.32 17.47 -20.77
N GLU A 40 20.63 17.32 -20.66
CA GLU A 40 21.45 16.63 -21.67
C GLU A 40 21.06 15.15 -21.77
N ASP A 41 20.89 14.48 -20.63
CA ASP A 41 20.47 13.08 -20.57
C ASP A 41 19.04 12.87 -21.09
N LEU A 42 18.08 13.73 -20.71
CA LEU A 42 16.70 13.65 -21.22
C LEU A 42 16.58 13.88 -22.74
N GLN A 43 17.37 14.79 -23.28
CA GLN A 43 17.42 15.04 -24.73
C GLN A 43 18.10 13.89 -25.48
N SER A 44 19.11 13.25 -24.88
CA SER A 44 19.74 12.04 -25.40
C SER A 44 18.73 10.90 -25.50
N ILE A 45 17.94 10.67 -24.43
CA ILE A 45 16.88 9.64 -24.38
C ILE A 45 15.78 9.91 -25.41
N THR A 46 15.32 11.16 -25.54
CA THR A 46 14.28 11.54 -26.50
C THR A 46 14.75 11.32 -27.94
N ARG A 47 16.03 11.60 -28.23
CA ARG A 47 16.66 11.30 -29.52
C ARG A 47 16.82 9.79 -29.74
N MET A 48 17.21 9.03 -28.71
CA MET A 48 17.36 7.57 -28.79
C MET A 48 16.03 6.86 -29.04
N LEU A 49 14.95 7.30 -28.39
CA LEU A 49 13.59 6.77 -28.57
C LEU A 49 12.92 7.23 -29.87
N GLY A 50 13.29 8.41 -30.39
CA GLY A 50 12.78 8.94 -31.65
C GLY A 50 13.51 8.42 -32.91
N SER A 51 14.70 7.84 -32.75
CA SER A 51 15.58 7.45 -33.86
C SER A 51 15.80 5.93 -33.91
N ARG A 52 14.84 5.21 -34.51
CA ARG A 52 14.89 3.83 -35.05
C ARG A 52 13.80 2.90 -34.46
N PRO A 53 12.76 2.56 -35.24
CA PRO A 53 11.75 1.58 -34.84
C PRO A 53 12.25 0.12 -34.81
N ASP A 54 13.33 -0.21 -35.54
CA ASP A 54 13.61 -1.61 -35.92
C ASP A 54 15.04 -2.12 -35.61
N SER A 55 15.79 -1.51 -34.68
CA SER A 55 17.06 -2.10 -34.23
C SER A 55 16.92 -2.66 -32.83
N LEU A 56 17.03 -3.99 -32.73
CA LEU A 56 17.21 -4.82 -31.54
C LEU A 56 18.07 -4.11 -30.48
N ILE A 57 17.41 -3.40 -29.56
CA ILE A 57 17.97 -3.09 -28.26
C ILE A 57 17.52 -4.24 -27.38
N ASP A 58 18.48 -4.97 -26.80
CA ASP A 58 18.20 -5.87 -25.70
C ASP A 58 17.53 -5.04 -24.60
N SER A 59 16.20 -5.16 -24.56
CA SER A 59 15.27 -4.54 -23.62
C SER A 59 15.41 -3.02 -23.43
N PRO A 60 14.52 -2.20 -24.03
CA PRO A 60 14.37 -0.78 -23.69
C PRO A 60 14.20 -0.51 -22.18
N LEU A 61 13.82 -1.53 -21.39
CA LEU A 61 13.78 -1.45 -19.93
C LEU A 61 15.19 -1.41 -19.32
N ASP A 62 16.19 -2.05 -19.91
CA ASP A 62 17.55 -2.14 -19.33
C ASP A 62 18.27 -0.79 -19.48
N VAL A 63 18.07 -0.11 -20.61
CA VAL A 63 18.54 1.26 -20.84
C VAL A 63 17.81 2.25 -19.92
N PHE A 64 16.51 2.03 -19.69
CA PHE A 64 15.72 2.84 -18.77
C PHE A 64 16.14 2.62 -17.31
N GLU A 65 16.32 1.38 -16.86
CA GLU A 65 16.75 1.02 -15.50
C GLU A 65 18.12 1.64 -15.17
N LYS A 66 19.08 1.55 -16.11
CA LYS A 66 20.43 2.10 -15.95
C LYS A 66 20.48 3.63 -15.91
N THR A 67 19.45 4.28 -16.43
CA THR A 67 19.35 5.75 -16.48
C THR A 67 18.49 6.29 -15.34
N ALA A 68 17.43 5.58 -14.94
CA ALA A 68 16.61 5.88 -13.78
C ALA A 68 17.41 5.79 -12.47
N SER A 69 18.40 4.90 -12.39
CA SER A 69 19.31 4.80 -11.24
C SER A 69 20.19 6.05 -11.03
N VAL A 70 20.45 6.84 -12.08
CA VAL A 70 21.30 8.04 -12.01
C VAL A 70 20.51 9.27 -11.54
N LEU A 71 19.20 9.31 -11.75
CA LEU A 71 18.29 10.40 -11.35
C LEU A 71 17.75 10.25 -9.91
N TRP A 72 18.31 9.32 -9.14
CA TRP A 72 17.66 8.69 -7.99
C TRP A 72 17.70 9.46 -6.65
N PHE A 73 18.41 10.59 -6.51
CA PHE A 73 18.44 11.37 -5.25
C PHE A 73 18.57 12.87 -5.57
N PRO A 74 17.68 13.80 -5.13
CA PRO A 74 16.88 13.91 -3.90
C PRO A 74 15.37 14.26 -4.16
N LEU A 75 14.79 13.67 -5.22
CA LEU A 75 13.40 13.86 -5.66
C LEU A 75 12.41 12.85 -5.04
N GLN A 76 12.86 12.03 -4.08
CA GLN A 76 12.18 10.79 -3.69
C GLN A 76 10.78 10.99 -3.11
N LYS A 77 10.60 11.83 -2.09
CA LYS A 77 9.31 11.95 -1.36
C LYS A 77 8.16 12.47 -2.22
N SER A 78 8.37 13.55 -2.95
CA SER A 78 7.40 14.20 -3.84
C SER A 78 7.08 13.33 -5.05
N VAL A 79 8.09 12.76 -5.72
CA VAL A 79 7.87 11.85 -6.85
C VAL A 79 7.16 10.59 -6.37
N ALA A 80 7.61 9.93 -5.31
CA ALA A 80 6.97 8.73 -4.75
C ALA A 80 5.51 8.98 -4.34
N ALA A 81 5.24 10.13 -3.70
CA ALA A 81 3.87 10.55 -3.38
C ALA A 81 3.00 10.72 -4.64
N GLN A 82 3.56 11.26 -5.73
CA GLN A 82 2.84 11.35 -7.01
C GLN A 82 2.70 10.00 -7.71
N MET A 83 3.70 9.11 -7.68
CA MET A 83 3.60 7.79 -8.31
C MET A 83 2.47 6.96 -7.69
N SER A 84 2.30 7.05 -6.37
CA SER A 84 1.29 6.27 -5.67
C SER A 84 -0.15 6.68 -6.01
N VAL A 85 -0.43 7.90 -6.51
CA VAL A 85 -1.79 8.31 -6.96
C VAL A 85 -2.01 8.00 -8.44
N THR A 86 -0.92 7.89 -9.19
CA THR A 86 -0.98 7.94 -10.64
C THR A 86 -1.39 6.60 -11.21
N ARG A 87 -2.50 6.60 -11.95
CA ARG A 87 -2.92 5.46 -12.77
C ARG A 87 -2.32 5.60 -14.17
N THR A 88 -1.70 4.54 -14.63
CA THR A 88 -1.19 4.38 -16.01
C THR A 88 -2.29 4.11 -17.01
N MET A 89 -3.44 3.59 -16.55
CA MET A 89 -4.66 3.40 -17.32
C MET A 89 -5.87 3.62 -16.42
N ASP A 90 -6.93 4.21 -16.97
CA ASP A 90 -8.20 4.36 -16.25
C ASP A 90 -9.14 3.21 -16.61
N ARG A 91 -9.23 2.23 -15.71
CA ARG A 91 -10.09 1.05 -15.81
C ARG A 91 -10.74 0.75 -14.47
N GLU A 92 -11.90 0.14 -14.46
CA GLU A 92 -12.46 -0.37 -13.20
C GLU A 92 -11.64 -1.56 -12.68
N ASN A 93 -11.59 -1.70 -11.36
CA ASN A 93 -10.97 -2.83 -10.68
C ASN A 93 -11.86 -4.06 -10.82
N PHE A 94 -11.28 -5.26 -10.95
CA PHE A 94 -12.06 -6.50 -11.09
C PHE A 94 -12.85 -6.89 -9.83
N VAL A 95 -12.31 -6.59 -8.65
CA VAL A 95 -13.00 -6.78 -7.38
C VAL A 95 -13.71 -5.47 -7.03
N SER A 96 -15.03 -5.43 -7.24
CA SER A 96 -15.84 -4.22 -7.03
C SER A 96 -16.20 -4.02 -5.54
N ARG A 97 -16.61 -2.80 -5.18
CA ARG A 97 -17.05 -2.49 -3.81
C ARG A 97 -18.31 -3.30 -3.43
N GLU A 98 -19.21 -3.48 -4.40
CA GLU A 98 -20.47 -4.21 -4.25
C GLU A 98 -20.20 -5.69 -3.99
N LEU A 99 -19.28 -6.30 -4.75
CA LEU A 99 -18.86 -7.68 -4.53
C LEU A 99 -18.31 -7.88 -3.12
N ILE A 100 -17.50 -6.93 -2.64
CA ILE A 100 -16.95 -6.99 -1.27
C ILE A 100 -18.04 -6.78 -0.21
N ALA A 101 -18.99 -5.87 -0.45
CA ALA A 101 -20.10 -5.64 0.46
C ALA A 101 -20.95 -6.91 0.67
N GLU A 102 -21.15 -7.70 -0.38
CA GLU A 102 -21.85 -9.01 -0.32
C GLU A 102 -21.09 -10.06 0.50
N HIS A 103 -19.76 -9.96 0.59
CA HIS A 103 -18.88 -10.94 1.23
C HIS A 103 -18.21 -10.44 2.52
N ARG A 104 -18.69 -9.32 3.07
CA ARG A 104 -18.12 -8.67 4.27
C ARG A 104 -17.94 -9.62 5.45
N ASP A 105 -18.89 -10.55 5.63
CA ASP A 105 -18.91 -11.45 6.78
C ASP A 105 -17.86 -12.57 6.68
N ALA A 106 -17.19 -12.72 5.54
CA ALA A 106 -16.05 -13.62 5.41
C ALA A 106 -14.77 -13.07 6.07
N PHE A 107 -14.71 -11.77 6.36
CA PHE A 107 -13.56 -11.10 6.97
C PHE A 107 -13.72 -11.01 8.49
N GLU A 108 -12.64 -11.35 9.20
CA GLU A 108 -12.59 -11.32 10.66
C GLU A 108 -11.51 -10.36 11.17
N PRO A 109 -11.72 -9.71 12.33
CA PRO A 109 -10.66 -9.01 13.05
C PRO A 109 -9.38 -9.84 13.17
N GLY A 110 -8.26 -9.24 12.75
CA GLY A 110 -6.94 -9.86 12.68
C GLY A 110 -6.59 -10.47 11.31
N ASP A 111 -7.51 -10.57 10.37
CA ASP A 111 -7.16 -10.99 9.01
C ASP A 111 -6.21 -9.98 8.35
N ILE A 112 -5.30 -10.49 7.53
CA ILE A 112 -4.34 -9.71 6.74
C ILE A 112 -4.82 -9.73 5.28
N VAL A 113 -5.03 -8.55 4.72
CA VAL A 113 -5.55 -8.39 3.36
C VAL A 113 -4.39 -7.99 2.44
N LEU A 114 -4.14 -8.79 1.41
CA LEU A 114 -3.17 -8.50 0.36
C LEU A 114 -3.90 -7.99 -0.87
N GLU A 115 -3.46 -6.86 -1.39
CA GLU A 115 -4.15 -6.14 -2.45
C GLU A 115 -3.20 -5.84 -3.60
N ARG A 116 -3.73 -5.93 -4.82
CA ARG A 116 -3.05 -5.45 -6.03
C ARG A 116 -4.00 -4.65 -6.89
N ARG A 117 -3.64 -3.39 -7.14
CA ARG A 117 -4.28 -2.52 -8.12
C ARG A 117 -3.32 -2.33 -9.29
N ASN A 118 -3.56 -3.02 -10.41
CA ASN A 118 -2.62 -3.20 -11.52
C ASN A 118 -2.11 -1.89 -12.11
N TRP A 119 -3.00 -0.91 -12.28
CA TRP A 119 -2.70 0.26 -13.09
C TRP A 119 -1.97 1.36 -12.33
N PHE A 120 -1.64 1.19 -11.06
CA PHE A 120 -0.91 2.19 -10.28
C PHE A 120 0.59 2.18 -10.59
N MET A 121 1.17 3.39 -10.69
CA MET A 121 2.57 3.56 -11.06
C MET A 121 3.54 3.06 -9.98
N SER A 122 3.11 3.02 -8.71
CA SER A 122 3.88 2.45 -7.60
C SER A 122 4.27 0.97 -7.81
N ASN A 123 3.50 0.21 -8.58
CA ASN A 123 3.79 -1.20 -8.89
C ASN A 123 5.10 -1.39 -9.67
N ALA A 124 5.63 -0.34 -10.32
CA ALA A 124 6.91 -0.43 -11.01
C ALA A 124 8.10 -0.51 -10.03
N GLY A 125 7.95 0.04 -8.81
CA GLY A 125 9.02 0.14 -7.81
C GLY A 125 8.93 -0.85 -6.65
N ILE A 126 7.78 -1.49 -6.43
CA ILE A 126 7.60 -2.47 -5.34
C ILE A 126 7.81 -3.88 -5.89
N PRO A 127 8.77 -4.67 -5.37
CA PRO A 127 8.99 -6.04 -5.82
C PRO A 127 7.84 -6.96 -5.39
N GLY A 128 7.69 -8.08 -6.10
CA GLY A 128 6.66 -9.09 -5.81
C GLY A 128 5.29 -8.82 -6.46
N PHE A 129 4.34 -9.72 -6.21
CA PHE A 129 2.99 -9.62 -6.80
C PHE A 129 2.05 -8.73 -5.99
N TRP A 130 2.20 -8.70 -4.66
CA TRP A 130 1.32 -8.00 -3.72
C TRP A 130 1.96 -6.67 -3.27
N PRO A 131 1.63 -5.54 -3.93
CA PRO A 131 2.24 -4.25 -3.62
C PRO A 131 1.70 -3.59 -2.35
N HIS A 132 0.57 -4.06 -1.81
CA HIS A 132 -0.07 -3.47 -0.64
C HIS A 132 -0.63 -4.53 0.30
N VAL A 133 -0.64 -4.19 1.58
CA VAL A 133 -1.18 -5.02 2.64
C VAL A 133 -1.90 -4.15 3.68
N ALA A 134 -3.01 -4.66 4.18
CA ALA A 134 -3.84 -4.01 5.19
C ALA A 134 -4.24 -4.99 6.29
N LEU A 135 -4.66 -4.47 7.45
CA LEU A 135 -5.12 -5.29 8.56
C LEU A 135 -6.61 -5.06 8.83
N VAL A 136 -7.38 -6.15 8.92
CA VAL A 136 -8.77 -6.09 9.35
C VAL A 136 -8.81 -5.82 10.86
N ILE A 137 -9.30 -4.64 11.24
CA ILE A 137 -9.66 -4.34 12.63
C ILE A 137 -11.07 -4.85 12.92
N GLY A 138 -11.96 -4.73 11.94
CA GLY A 138 -13.37 -5.02 12.06
C GLY A 138 -14.18 -3.84 12.62
N THR A 139 -15.48 -3.89 12.34
CA THR A 139 -16.45 -2.97 12.93
C THR A 139 -16.60 -3.22 14.45
N PRO A 140 -17.14 -2.26 15.22
CA PRO A 140 -17.54 -2.47 16.62
C PRO A 140 -18.24 -3.81 16.88
N ALA A 141 -19.22 -4.15 16.04
CA ALA A 141 -19.98 -5.40 16.17
C ALA A 141 -19.14 -6.66 15.87
N GLN A 142 -18.20 -6.59 14.92
CA GLN A 142 -17.28 -7.69 14.63
C GLN A 142 -16.26 -7.88 15.76
N LEU A 143 -15.74 -6.79 16.34
CA LEU A 143 -14.84 -6.85 17.50
C LEU A 143 -15.50 -7.59 18.67
N ASP A 144 -16.69 -7.17 19.06
CA ASP A 144 -17.41 -7.78 20.18
C ASP A 144 -17.78 -9.23 19.92
N ARG A 145 -18.23 -9.55 18.69
CA ARG A 145 -18.56 -10.93 18.31
C ARG A 145 -17.33 -11.84 18.34
N THR A 146 -16.23 -11.40 17.73
CA THR A 146 -15.02 -12.20 17.55
C THR A 146 -14.35 -12.45 18.89
N PHE A 147 -14.19 -11.42 19.71
CA PHE A 147 -13.42 -11.47 20.94
C PHE A 147 -14.25 -11.77 22.19
N LYS A 148 -15.56 -12.03 22.05
CA LYS A 148 -16.44 -12.37 23.18
C LYS A 148 -15.83 -13.46 24.07
N GLY A 149 -15.75 -13.15 25.37
CA GLY A 149 -15.39 -14.11 26.41
C GLY A 149 -13.90 -14.48 26.48
N ILE A 150 -13.02 -13.76 25.78
CA ILE A 150 -11.58 -13.95 26.01
C ILE A 150 -11.20 -13.41 27.41
N PRO A 151 -10.34 -14.11 28.17
CA PRO A 151 -9.89 -13.67 29.49
C PRO A 151 -9.37 -12.23 29.53
N ALA A 152 -8.66 -11.79 28.49
CA ALA A 152 -8.14 -10.42 28.37
C ALA A 152 -9.19 -9.30 28.47
N LEU A 153 -10.49 -9.61 28.26
CA LEU A 153 -11.57 -8.63 28.42
C LEU A 153 -12.02 -8.45 29.87
N ALA A 154 -11.61 -9.30 30.83
CA ALA A 154 -11.95 -9.14 32.24
C ALA A 154 -13.46 -8.85 32.52
N GLY A 155 -14.36 -9.43 31.72
CA GLY A 155 -15.81 -9.25 31.85
C GLY A 155 -16.43 -8.05 31.10
N THR A 156 -15.64 -7.21 30.42
CA THR A 156 -16.14 -6.17 29.50
C THR A 156 -16.23 -6.68 28.04
N SER A 157 -16.58 -5.81 27.10
CA SER A 157 -16.59 -6.05 25.66
C SER A 157 -15.27 -5.60 25.00
N ALA A 158 -14.98 -6.10 23.80
CA ALA A 158 -13.80 -5.67 23.06
C ALA A 158 -13.93 -4.21 22.61
N SER A 159 -15.13 -3.79 22.22
CA SER A 159 -15.45 -2.40 21.88
C SER A 159 -15.14 -1.44 23.02
N GLU A 160 -15.50 -1.77 24.27
CA GLU A 160 -15.24 -0.93 25.44
C GLU A 160 -13.73 -0.78 25.71
N VAL A 161 -12.97 -1.88 25.61
CA VAL A 161 -11.50 -1.84 25.73
C VAL A 161 -10.88 -0.94 24.65
N ILE A 162 -11.29 -1.11 23.39
CA ILE A 162 -10.79 -0.29 22.28
C ILE A 162 -11.22 1.18 22.43
N ALA A 163 -12.44 1.46 22.84
CA ALA A 163 -12.96 2.81 23.08
C ALA A 163 -12.13 3.56 24.12
N LYS A 164 -11.78 2.88 25.21
CA LYS A 164 -10.99 3.45 26.29
C LYS A 164 -9.53 3.69 25.89
N ARG A 165 -8.92 2.72 25.19
CA ARG A 165 -7.48 2.74 24.89
C ARG A 165 -7.14 3.55 23.64
N PHE A 166 -8.03 3.59 22.65
CA PHE A 166 -7.81 4.22 21.35
C PHE A 166 -8.98 5.14 20.95
N PRO A 167 -9.30 6.19 21.74
CA PRO A 167 -10.51 6.99 21.56
C PRO A 167 -10.62 7.67 20.18
N ALA A 168 -9.49 8.05 19.57
CA ALA A 168 -9.46 8.64 18.23
C ALA A 168 -9.83 7.63 17.14
N ALA A 169 -9.22 6.45 17.16
CA ALA A 169 -9.56 5.36 16.24
C ALA A 169 -10.98 4.86 16.45
N TRP A 170 -11.40 4.73 17.72
CA TRP A 170 -12.76 4.34 18.08
C TRP A 170 -13.82 5.28 17.49
N ARG A 171 -13.61 6.60 17.58
CA ARG A 171 -14.52 7.58 16.98
C ARG A 171 -14.66 7.33 15.47
N LYS A 172 -13.56 7.03 14.79
CA LYS A 172 -13.56 6.75 13.34
C LYS A 172 -14.25 5.42 13.01
N LEU A 173 -14.01 4.35 13.77
CA LEU A 173 -14.68 3.04 13.61
C LEU A 173 -16.21 3.11 13.78
N ASN A 174 -16.72 4.12 14.50
CA ASN A 174 -18.16 4.36 14.66
C ASN A 174 -18.77 5.24 13.55
N THR A 175 -18.02 5.56 12.51
CA THR A 175 -18.50 6.33 11.36
C THR A 175 -18.57 5.48 10.09
N ARG A 176 -19.04 6.10 9.01
CA ARG A 176 -19.09 5.50 7.67
C ARG A 176 -18.29 6.36 6.69
N ASP A 177 -17.80 5.74 5.64
CA ASP A 177 -17.17 6.46 4.53
C ASP A 177 -18.20 7.22 3.69
N LYS A 178 -17.73 7.85 2.61
CA LYS A 178 -18.56 8.64 1.70
C LYS A 178 -19.65 7.83 0.98
N GLU A 179 -19.44 6.53 0.80
CA GLU A 179 -20.37 5.61 0.15
C GLU A 179 -21.29 4.93 1.18
N GLY A 180 -21.13 5.25 2.47
CA GLY A 180 -21.94 4.70 3.55
C GLY A 180 -21.40 3.39 4.11
N PHE A 181 -20.23 2.92 3.73
CA PHE A 181 -19.64 1.70 4.29
C PHE A 181 -18.94 1.96 5.63
N PRO A 182 -19.05 1.06 6.62
CA PRO A 182 -18.44 1.27 7.92
C PRO A 182 -16.93 1.03 7.88
N TYR A 183 -16.18 1.88 8.59
CA TYR A 183 -14.74 1.72 8.75
C TYR A 183 -14.39 0.43 9.48
N SER A 184 -13.42 -0.33 8.96
CA SER A 184 -13.05 -1.63 9.51
C SER A 184 -11.63 -2.09 9.15
N ILE A 185 -10.92 -1.39 8.28
CA ILE A 185 -9.56 -1.72 7.86
C ILE A 185 -8.59 -0.65 8.36
N LEU A 186 -7.45 -1.07 8.90
CA LEU A 186 -6.32 -0.20 9.19
C LEU A 186 -5.21 -0.43 8.17
N GLU A 187 -4.76 0.63 7.53
CA GLU A 187 -3.75 0.55 6.49
C GLU A 187 -2.85 1.78 6.44
N ALA A 188 -1.64 1.58 5.93
CA ALA A 188 -0.69 2.64 5.66
C ALA A 188 -0.91 3.16 4.24
N LEU A 189 -1.45 4.38 4.13
CA LEU A 189 -1.64 5.07 2.84
C LEU A 189 -0.97 6.44 2.92
N ARG A 190 -0.90 7.17 1.79
CA ARG A 190 -0.31 8.52 1.74
C ARG A 190 -0.69 9.46 2.91
N PRO A 191 -1.94 9.53 3.38
CA PRO A 191 -2.30 10.41 4.50
C PRO A 191 -1.74 9.97 5.86
N GLY A 192 -1.18 8.77 5.96
CA GLY A 192 -0.72 8.13 7.19
C GLY A 192 -1.32 6.75 7.41
N ILE A 193 -1.21 6.27 8.65
CA ILE A 193 -1.93 5.08 9.12
C ILE A 193 -3.36 5.47 9.43
N ILE A 194 -4.28 5.08 8.55
CA ILE A 194 -5.68 5.50 8.60
C ILE A 194 -6.62 4.31 8.63
N LEU A 195 -7.87 4.60 9.02
CA LEU A 195 -8.96 3.65 8.93
C LEU A 195 -9.72 3.90 7.63
N THR A 196 -10.01 2.83 6.88
CA THR A 196 -10.84 2.79 5.68
C THR A 196 -11.96 1.76 5.83
N SER A 197 -12.95 1.79 4.93
CA SER A 197 -13.93 0.73 4.82
C SER A 197 -13.29 -0.49 4.14
N LEU A 198 -13.83 -1.68 4.41
CA LEU A 198 -13.39 -2.90 3.74
C LEU A 198 -13.61 -2.78 2.24
N GLU A 199 -14.72 -2.17 1.85
CA GLU A 199 -15.17 -1.96 0.48
C GLU A 199 -14.22 -1.04 -0.29
N GLU A 200 -13.71 0.03 0.32
CA GLU A 200 -12.71 0.90 -0.31
C GLU A 200 -11.32 0.22 -0.38
N SER A 201 -10.88 -0.41 0.71
CA SER A 201 -9.60 -1.10 0.77
C SER A 201 -9.55 -2.23 -0.26
N ALA A 202 -10.51 -3.16 -0.22
CA ALA A 202 -10.50 -4.34 -1.08
C ALA A 202 -10.95 -4.07 -2.53
N ASN A 203 -11.26 -2.83 -2.91
CA ASN A 203 -11.50 -2.48 -4.32
C ASN A 203 -10.18 -2.50 -5.11
N ALA A 204 -9.87 -3.67 -5.65
CA ALA A 204 -8.59 -4.02 -6.26
C ALA A 204 -8.76 -4.96 -7.46
N ASP A 205 -7.69 -5.21 -8.22
CA ASP A 205 -7.73 -6.20 -9.31
C ASP A 205 -7.52 -7.62 -8.79
N TYR A 206 -6.73 -7.76 -7.73
CA TYR A 206 -6.51 -9.03 -7.03
C TYR A 206 -6.56 -8.80 -5.54
N LEU A 207 -7.13 -9.78 -4.84
CA LEU A 207 -7.30 -9.79 -3.39
C LEU A 207 -6.95 -11.18 -2.86
N ALA A 208 -6.18 -11.22 -1.78
CA ALA A 208 -6.00 -12.43 -0.97
C ALA A 208 -6.18 -12.09 0.50
N VAL A 209 -6.79 -12.99 1.26
CA VAL A 209 -7.02 -12.82 2.70
C VAL A 209 -6.29 -13.94 3.43
N LEU A 210 -5.37 -13.57 4.29
CA LEU A 210 -4.63 -14.48 5.15
C LEU A 210 -5.19 -14.38 6.56
N ARG A 211 -5.65 -15.50 7.11
CA ARG A 211 -6.13 -15.59 8.49
C ARG A 211 -5.07 -16.28 9.36
N PRO A 212 -4.37 -15.54 10.23
CA PRO A 212 -3.41 -16.14 11.15
C PRO A 212 -4.08 -17.20 12.05
N ARG A 213 -3.43 -18.37 12.17
CA ARG A 213 -3.91 -19.50 12.97
C ARG A 213 -3.45 -19.39 14.42
N VAL A 214 -3.81 -18.29 15.07
CA VAL A 214 -3.48 -17.98 16.46
C VAL A 214 -4.72 -17.85 17.33
N SER A 215 -4.54 -17.78 18.64
CA SER A 215 -5.64 -17.66 19.58
C SER A 215 -6.43 -16.36 19.37
N ARG A 216 -7.69 -16.32 19.82
CA ARG A 216 -8.50 -15.09 19.79
C ARG A 216 -7.88 -13.97 20.65
N GLU A 217 -7.17 -14.33 21.71
CA GLU A 217 -6.45 -13.36 22.53
C GLU A 217 -5.29 -12.74 21.76
N ASP A 218 -4.51 -13.54 21.04
CA ASP A 218 -3.37 -13.02 20.28
C ASP A 218 -3.83 -12.21 19.07
N LYS A 219 -4.92 -12.61 18.40
CA LYS A 219 -5.57 -11.74 17.40
C LYS A 219 -6.01 -10.40 18.03
N PHE A 220 -6.55 -10.41 19.24
CA PHE A 220 -6.96 -9.18 19.92
C PHE A 220 -5.76 -8.32 20.33
N LYS A 221 -4.65 -8.93 20.78
CA LYS A 221 -3.38 -8.23 21.00
C LYS A 221 -2.88 -7.59 19.71
N ALA A 222 -2.93 -8.31 18.58
CA ALA A 222 -2.50 -7.80 17.30
C ALA A 222 -3.33 -6.61 16.81
N VAL A 223 -4.66 -6.70 16.96
CA VAL A 223 -5.58 -5.58 16.66
C VAL A 223 -5.24 -4.35 17.52
N GLN A 224 -4.99 -4.52 18.82
CA GLN A 224 -4.58 -3.41 19.70
C GLN A 224 -3.20 -2.85 19.34
N ALA A 225 -2.24 -3.71 19.01
CA ALA A 225 -0.90 -3.31 18.58
C ALA A 225 -0.99 -2.46 17.31
N ALA A 226 -1.74 -2.92 16.30
CA ALA A 226 -1.99 -2.17 15.08
C ALA A 226 -2.64 -0.79 15.35
N LEU A 227 -3.69 -0.75 16.17
CA LEU A 227 -4.39 0.49 16.52
C LEU A 227 -3.52 1.51 17.26
N SER A 228 -2.44 1.08 17.93
CA SER A 228 -1.47 1.99 18.54
C SER A 228 -0.70 2.84 17.52
N HIS A 229 -0.72 2.43 16.24
CA HIS A 229 -0.11 3.16 15.13
C HIS A 229 -1.08 4.09 14.40
N TYR A 230 -2.38 4.07 14.72
CA TYR A 230 -3.37 4.92 14.07
C TYR A 230 -2.99 6.41 14.18
N GLY A 231 -3.00 7.11 13.05
CA GLY A 231 -2.66 8.54 12.94
C GLY A 231 -1.17 8.85 12.80
N LYS A 232 -0.28 7.85 12.82
CA LYS A 232 1.14 8.04 12.46
C LYS A 232 1.27 8.43 10.98
N PRO A 233 2.28 9.24 10.60
CA PRO A 233 2.55 9.56 9.20
C PRO A 233 3.01 8.33 8.42
N TYR A 234 2.88 8.41 7.09
CA TYR A 234 3.32 7.37 6.17
C TYR A 234 4.80 7.55 5.84
N ASP A 235 5.55 6.46 5.78
CA ASP A 235 6.95 6.50 5.39
C ASP A 235 7.10 6.52 3.87
N PHE A 236 7.39 7.70 3.34
CA PHE A 236 7.63 7.89 1.91
C PHE A 236 9.08 7.62 1.51
N ASP A 237 9.98 7.57 2.48
CA ASP A 237 11.41 7.42 2.29
C ASP A 237 11.82 5.93 2.40
N PHE A 238 10.89 5.05 2.81
CA PHE A 238 11.08 3.60 3.04
C PHE A 238 12.27 3.34 3.97
N ASP A 239 12.44 4.21 4.97
CA ASP A 239 13.48 4.14 5.96
C ASP A 239 13.02 3.32 7.18
N PHE A 240 13.29 2.02 7.10
CA PHE A 240 12.98 1.06 8.17
C PHE A 240 13.77 1.26 9.47
N ALA A 241 14.66 2.27 9.55
CA ALA A 241 15.46 2.54 10.74
C ALA A 241 14.73 3.39 11.80
N THR A 242 13.59 4.02 11.49
CA THR A 242 12.87 4.88 12.44
C THR A 242 11.38 4.52 12.60
N ASP A 243 10.88 4.49 13.84
CA ASP A 243 9.48 4.13 14.17
C ASP A 243 8.46 5.26 13.93
N ASN A 244 8.91 6.38 13.33
CA ASN A 244 8.15 7.63 13.23
C ASN A 244 7.25 7.69 12.00
N GLU A 245 7.65 7.05 10.91
CA GLU A 245 6.85 6.87 9.70
C GLU A 245 6.71 5.33 9.47
N LEU A 246 5.63 4.85 8.85
CA LEU A 246 5.41 3.41 8.64
C LEU A 246 4.98 3.10 7.21
N VAL A 247 5.47 1.99 6.67
CA VAL A 247 4.95 1.38 5.44
C VAL A 247 3.90 0.31 5.74
N CYS A 248 3.17 -0.13 4.71
CA CYS A 248 2.04 -1.05 4.86
C CYS A 248 2.44 -2.42 5.43
N SER A 249 3.54 -3.01 4.97
CA SER A 249 4.07 -4.28 5.49
C SER A 249 4.57 -4.18 6.92
N GLU A 250 5.17 -3.04 7.28
CA GLU A 250 5.67 -2.79 8.63
C GLU A 250 4.54 -2.66 9.66
N LEU A 251 3.42 -2.02 9.29
CA LEU A 251 2.23 -1.98 10.15
C LEU A 251 1.76 -3.39 10.53
N VAL A 252 1.71 -4.32 9.57
CA VAL A 252 1.29 -5.70 9.81
C VAL A 252 2.34 -6.48 10.59
N HIS A 253 3.62 -6.30 10.26
CA HIS A 253 4.72 -6.90 11.02
C HIS A 253 4.68 -6.49 12.49
N LYS A 254 4.56 -5.18 12.78
CA LYS A 254 4.47 -4.66 14.15
C LYS A 254 3.22 -5.10 14.88
N ALA A 255 2.09 -5.25 14.17
CA ALA A 255 0.86 -5.78 14.78
C ALA A 255 1.05 -7.21 15.31
N TYR A 256 1.84 -8.04 14.63
CA TYR A 256 2.01 -9.45 14.97
C TYR A 256 3.38 -9.79 15.60
N LEU A 257 4.22 -8.78 15.86
CA LEU A 257 5.60 -8.97 16.34
C LEU A 257 5.66 -9.79 17.65
N ASP A 258 4.75 -9.51 18.58
CA ASP A 258 4.69 -10.17 19.89
C ASP A 258 3.71 -11.36 19.92
N VAL A 259 3.29 -11.85 18.76
CA VAL A 259 2.36 -12.98 18.63
C VAL A 259 3.12 -14.26 18.28
N GLU A 260 3.20 -15.19 19.23
CA GLU A 260 3.81 -16.49 19.00
C GLU A 260 3.13 -17.26 17.86
N GLY A 261 3.93 -17.90 17.01
CA GLY A 261 3.45 -18.70 15.88
C GLY A 261 3.17 -17.90 14.59
N VAL A 262 3.38 -16.58 14.60
CA VAL A 262 3.41 -15.74 13.39
C VAL A 262 4.77 -15.08 13.29
N SER A 263 5.46 -15.29 12.18
CA SER A 263 6.74 -14.65 11.90
C SER A 263 6.75 -14.18 10.45
N PHE A 264 7.19 -12.94 10.25
CA PHE A 264 7.45 -12.40 8.93
C PHE A 264 8.95 -12.18 8.81
N GLU A 265 9.59 -12.93 7.93
CA GLU A 265 11.00 -12.74 7.64
C GLU A 265 11.15 -11.75 6.49
N PRO A 266 12.02 -10.73 6.64
CA PRO A 266 12.36 -9.88 5.50
C PRO A 266 12.99 -10.74 4.41
N VAL A 267 12.54 -10.56 3.17
CA VAL A 267 13.17 -11.18 2.02
C VAL A 267 14.44 -10.38 1.73
N VAL A 268 15.59 -10.97 2.02
CA VAL A 268 16.93 -10.43 1.73
C VAL A 268 17.30 -10.69 0.28
#